data_AF-A0A8E0IQX0-F1
#
_entry.id   AF-A0A8E0IQX0-F1
#
_cell.length_a   1.000
_cell.length_b   1.000
_cell.length_c   1.000
_cell.angle_alpha   90.00
_cell.angle_beta   90.00
_cell.angle_gamma   90.00
#
_symmetry.space_group_name_H-M   'P 1'
#
loop_
_entity.id
_entity.type
_entity.pdbx_description
1 polymer ?
#
loop_
_entity_poly.entity_id
_entity_poly.type
_entity_poly.pdbx_seq_one_letter_code
_entity_poly.pdbx_strand_id
1 'polypeptide(L)' 'MTTLIFGHQNPDTDAITSAMSWAEFQKQAGNTDVEAVALGGPNDETKFVLDHFKVQAPRVIKTAVQRDGSCHVG' A
#
# COMPACT_ATOMS: atom_id res chain seq x y z
N MET A 1 -16.42 5.12 -2.12
CA MET A 1 -15.99 3.72 -1.96
C MET A 1 -14.49 3.76 -1.94
N THR A 2 -13.87 3.30 -0.87
CA THR A 2 -12.42 3.47 -0.68
C THR A 2 -11.63 2.60 -1.64
N THR A 3 -10.73 3.23 -2.42
CA THR A 3 -9.81 2.53 -3.31
C THR A 3 -8.63 2.00 -2.52
N LEU A 4 -8.45 0.68 -2.53
CA LEU A 4 -7.32 0.02 -1.89
C LEU A 4 -6.15 -0.06 -2.87
N ILE A 5 -4.98 0.39 -2.46
CA ILE A 5 -3.74 0.38 -3.24
C ILE A 5 -2.79 -0.61 -2.58
N PHE A 6 -2.30 -1.58 -3.33
CA PHE A 6 -1.45 -2.65 -2.81
C PHE A 6 -0.53 -3.18 -3.92
N GLY A 7 0.62 -3.72 -3.51
CA GLY A 7 1.54 -4.44 -4.39
C GLY A 7 1.27 -5.95 -4.41
N HIS A 8 2.29 -6.75 -4.72
CA HIS A 8 2.17 -8.21 -4.83
C HIS A 8 2.03 -8.94 -3.47
N GLN A 9 1.70 -10.23 -3.51
CA GLN A 9 1.35 -11.05 -2.34
C GLN A 9 2.45 -11.21 -1.29
N ASN A 10 3.72 -11.16 -1.71
CA ASN A 10 4.87 -11.29 -0.82
C ASN A 10 5.67 -9.99 -0.87
N PRO A 11 5.10 -8.90 -0.35
CA PRO A 11 5.55 -7.54 -0.64
C PRO A 11 7.02 -7.37 -0.22
N ASP A 12 7.79 -6.81 -1.14
CA ASP A 12 9.10 -6.25 -0.89
C ASP A 12 8.98 -4.76 -0.54
N THR A 13 10.13 -4.13 -0.29
CA THR A 13 10.19 -2.72 0.10
C THR A 13 9.52 -1.84 -0.95
N ASP A 14 9.79 -2.09 -2.24
CA ASP A 14 9.18 -1.34 -3.34
C ASP A 14 7.66 -1.47 -3.35
N ALA A 15 7.11 -2.69 -3.27
CA ALA A 15 5.67 -2.90 -3.22
C ALA A 15 4.96 -2.13 -2.09
N ILE A 16 5.58 -2.06 -0.90
CA ILE A 16 5.03 -1.31 0.24
C ILE A 16 5.20 0.20 0.03
N THR A 17 6.38 0.67 -0.34
CA THR A 17 6.65 2.10 -0.47
C THR A 17 5.91 2.72 -1.64
N SER A 18 5.77 2.00 -2.76
CA SER A 18 5.04 2.46 -3.94
C SER A 18 3.55 2.54 -3.67
N ALA A 19 2.96 1.56 -2.96
CA ALA A 19 1.56 1.63 -2.53
C ALA A 19 1.29 2.83 -1.60
N MET A 20 2.18 3.08 -0.64
CA MET A 20 2.08 4.22 0.27
C MET A 20 2.23 5.55 -0.46
N SER A 21 3.24 5.68 -1.31
CA SER A 21 3.53 6.91 -2.06
C SER A 21 2.39 7.24 -3.02
N TRP A 22 1.81 6.23 -3.67
CA TRP A 22 0.66 6.42 -4.57
C TRP A 22 -0.60 6.84 -3.82
N ALA A 23 -0.85 6.28 -2.63
CA ALA A 23 -1.97 6.70 -1.79
C ALA A 23 -1.84 8.16 -1.36
N GLU A 24 -0.64 8.57 -0.92
CA GLU A 24 -0.38 9.96 -0.54
C GLU A 24 -0.47 10.90 -1.74
N PHE A 25 0.06 10.50 -2.90
CA PHE A 25 -0.08 11.28 -4.13
C PHE A 25 -1.55 11.50 -4.52
N GLN A 26 -2.38 10.45 -4.46
CA GLN A 26 -3.81 10.56 -4.76
C GLN A 26 -4.56 11.46 -3.77
N LYS A 27 -4.23 11.40 -2.47
CA LYS A 27 -4.79 12.32 -1.47
C LYS A 27 -4.43 13.77 -1.80
N GLN A 28 -3.19 14.03 -2.18
CA GLN A 28 -2.73 15.36 -2.60
C GLN A 28 -3.40 15.82 -3.90
N ALA A 29 -3.73 14.89 -4.81
CA ALA A 29 -4.47 15.15 -6.03
C ALA A 29 -5.99 15.34 -5.82
N GLY A 30 -6.48 15.29 -4.57
CA GLY A 30 -7.89 15.50 -4.22
C GLY A 30 -8.72 14.22 -4.10
N ASN A 31 -8.14 13.04 -4.38
CA ASN A 31 -8.78 11.76 -4.13
C ASN A 31 -8.47 11.27 -2.71
N THR A 32 -9.34 11.64 -1.75
CA THR A 32 -9.14 11.32 -0.32
C THR A 32 -9.67 9.95 0.09
N ASP A 33 -10.44 9.27 -0.76
CA ASP A 33 -11.03 7.96 -0.47
C ASP A 33 -10.09 6.84 -0.94
N VAL A 34 -8.82 6.88 -0.51
CA VAL A 34 -7.78 5.92 -0.87
C VAL A 34 -6.99 5.43 0.36
N GLU A 35 -6.65 4.15 0.38
CA GLU A 35 -5.89 3.52 1.46
C GLU A 35 -4.80 2.60 0.90
N ALA A 36 -3.56 2.78 1.36
CA ALA A 36 -2.48 1.83 1.10
C ALA A 36 -2.62 0.61 2.03
N VAL A 37 -2.61 -0.58 1.44
CA VAL A 37 -2.69 -1.86 2.15
C VAL A 37 -1.63 -2.82 1.60
N ALA A 38 -1.29 -3.84 2.39
CA ALA A 38 -0.32 -4.86 1.98
C ALA A 38 -1.00 -6.24 1.92
N LEU A 39 -0.53 -7.11 1.02
CA LEU A 39 -1.02 -8.49 0.91
C LEU A 39 -0.23 -9.49 1.77
N GLY A 40 0.80 -9.00 2.46
CA GLY A 40 1.65 -9.77 3.36
C GLY A 40 2.34 -8.84 4.38
N GLY A 41 2.98 -9.43 5.39
CA GLY A 41 3.77 -8.65 6.35
C GLY A 41 5.08 -8.13 5.73
N PRO A 42 5.62 -7.00 6.22
CA PRO A 42 6.90 -6.48 5.75
C PRO A 42 8.03 -7.46 6.07
N ASN A 43 8.97 -7.62 5.13
CA ASN A 43 10.23 -8.33 5.37
C ASN A 43 11.18 -7.47 6.25
N ASP A 44 12.35 -7.99 6.61
CA ASP A 44 13.26 -7.28 7.53
C ASP A 44 13.89 -6.02 6.91
N GLU A 45 14.13 -6.00 5.59
CA GLU A 45 14.57 -4.80 4.88
C GLU A 45 13.49 -3.72 4.94
N THR A 46 12.24 -4.07 4.64
CA THR A 46 11.13 -3.13 4.67
C THR A 46 10.86 -2.64 6.09
N LYS A 47 10.95 -3.51 7.11
CA LYS A 47 10.86 -3.08 8.52
C LYS A 47 11.96 -2.09 8.87
N PHE A 48 13.20 -2.32 8.42
CA PHE A 48 14.30 -1.40 8.65
C PHE A 48 14.01 -0.02 8.04
N VAL A 49 13.52 0.02 6.80
CA VAL A 49 13.11 1.27 6.14
C VAL A 49 11.98 1.97 6.90
N LEU A 50 10.92 1.24 7.27
CA LEU A 50 9.79 1.78 8.01
C LEU A 50 10.19 2.34 9.38
N ASP A 51 11.05 1.64 10.13
CA ASP A 51 11.57 2.14 11.41
C ASP A 51 12.50 3.34 11.22
N HIS A 52 13.35 3.32 10.19
CA HIS A 52 14.27 4.43 9.91
C HIS A 52 13.51 5.74 9.65
N PHE A 53 12.44 5.68 8.85
CA PHE A 53 11.59 6.83 8.55
C PHE A 53 10.46 7.06 9.57
N LYS A 54 10.37 6.22 10.62
CA LYS A 54 9.32 6.27 11.67
C LYS A 54 7.89 6.26 11.10
N VAL A 55 7.68 5.48 10.04
CA VAL A 55 6.38 5.32 9.38
C VAL A 55 5.76 3.97 9.75
N GLN A 56 4.45 3.95 9.95
CA GLN A 56 3.74 2.71 10.24
C GLN A 56 3.58 1.86 8.99
N ALA A 57 3.72 0.55 9.14
CA ALA A 57 3.47 -0.41 8.07
C ALA A 57 1.98 -0.34 7.62
N PRO A 58 1.69 -0.51 6.32
CA PRO A 58 0.32 -0.61 5.84
C PRO A 58 -0.44 -1.77 6.48
N ARG A 59 -1.76 -1.63 6.57
CA ARG A 59 -2.65 -2.69 7.05
C ARG A 59 -2.57 -3.91 6.12
N VAL A 60 -2.36 -5.09 6.69
CA VAL A 60 -2.33 -6.34 5.91
C VAL A 60 -3.75 -6.84 5.65
N ILE A 61 -4.06 -7.14 4.40
CA ILE A 61 -5.33 -7.74 3.97
C ILE A 61 -5.11 -9.14 3.38
N LYS A 62 -6.07 -10.05 3.60
CA LYS A 62 -6.00 -11.43 3.10
C LYS A 62 -6.47 -11.58 1.66
N THR A 63 -7.39 -10.72 1.24
CA THR A 63 -8.03 -10.78 -0.08
C THR A 63 -8.31 -9.36 -0.57
N ALA A 64 -7.82 -9.07 -1.77
CA ALA A 64 -8.26 -7.92 -2.54
C ALA A 64 -9.23 -8.43 -3.61
N VAL A 65 -10.51 -8.10 -3.48
CA VAL A 65 -11.53 -8.46 -4.48
C VAL A 65 -11.82 -7.21 -5.30
N GLN A 66 -11.51 -7.25 -6.60
CA GLN A 66 -11.89 -6.20 -7.53
C GLN A 66 -13.41 -6.21 -7.67
N ARG A 67 -14.08 -5.12 -7.28
CA ARG A 67 -15.53 -4.94 -7.50
C ARG A 67 -15.83 -4.15 -8.77
N ASP A 68 -14.87 -3.41 -9.33
CA ASP A 68 -15.13 -2.45 -10.41
C ASP A 68 -14.01 -2.34 -11.47
N GLY A 69 -12.98 -3.21 -11.43
CA GLY A 69 -11.90 -3.22 -12.42
C GLY A 69 -10.87 -2.07 -12.31
N SER A 70 -10.97 -1.19 -11.31
CA SER A 70 -10.03 -0.08 -11.12
C SER A 70 -8.80 -0.46 -10.28
N CYS A 71 -8.02 -1.45 -10.74
CA CYS A 71 -6.80 -1.84 -10.05
C CYS A 71 -5.63 -0.95 -10.47
N HIS A 72 -5.20 -0.07 -9.58
CA HIS A 72 -3.94 0.66 -9.72
C HIS A 72 -2.86 -0.13 -8.96
N VAL A 73 -2.24 -1.07 -9.67
CA VAL A 73 -1.06 -1.78 -9.17
C VAL A 73 0.12 -0.84 -9.37
N GLY A 74 0.74 -0.44 -8.25
CA GLY A 74 2.00 0.30 -8.26
C GLY A 74 3.16 -0.62 -8.58
#